data_AF-A0A959TIR8-F1
#
_entry.id   AF-A0A959TIR8-F1
#
_cell.length_a   1.000
_cell.length_b   1.000
_cell.length_c   1.000
_cell.angle_alpha   90.00
_cell.angle_beta   90.00
_cell.angle_gamma   90.00
#
_symmetry.space_group_name_H-M   'P 1'
#
loop_
_entity.id
_entity.type
_entity.pdbx_description
1 polymer ?
#
loop_
_entity_poly.entity_id
_entity_poly.type
_entity_poly.pdbx_seq_one_letter_code
_entity_poly.pdbx_strand_id
1 'polypeptide(L)'
;TDVISLHQAGISNVVASSGTSLTEEQVRLIKRYAPTVAILYDGDAAGMKASLRGIDLVLKEGLNVKVVTFPEGEDPDSFARKHSSSEVSARLTATAQDFLVFKADLLMQEVGDDPVKKAAAIHEIVESVALVPDLVLRSLYIQQCSRLLQINEQALISEMNKVLRRQYRKKLGGDQPVPEEHLAPEIAQPQPTLEDLGTAPQERDLLRMLLSYGHERINVPFQQDDGSTVEEETSVAELMFELLALDDILFDEPIFREMYLDYRHSTNLGVSVEGTRYVTHEQEPWRTTAIDLLTEKHVLSPNWKERHKIHVKSENEMLYDALEEAVDILKERRVDRMIKDRQEELKSADDLGMLALLQEIMHLTEAKKRLAKKTGRVIVG
;
A
#
# COMPACT_ATOMS: atom_id res chain seq x y z
N THR A 1 30.03 -37.20 -8.04
CA THR A 1 30.15 -38.29 -7.04
C THR A 1 29.37 -37.93 -5.80
N ASP A 2 29.47 -36.67 -5.34
CA ASP A 2 28.76 -36.11 -4.18
C ASP A 2 27.27 -36.40 -4.14
N VAL A 3 26.56 -36.16 -5.26
CA VAL A 3 25.11 -36.42 -5.37
C VAL A 3 24.77 -37.88 -5.04
N ILE A 4 25.57 -38.83 -5.56
CA ILE A 4 25.33 -40.26 -5.35
C ILE A 4 25.56 -40.62 -3.89
N SER A 5 26.66 -40.14 -3.31
CA SER A 5 27.05 -40.45 -1.94
C SER A 5 26.08 -39.85 -0.91
N LEU A 6 25.63 -38.60 -1.13
CA LEU A 6 24.60 -37.97 -0.30
C LEU A 6 23.25 -38.68 -0.43
N HIS A 7 22.88 -39.11 -1.64
CA HIS A 7 21.67 -39.90 -1.85
C HIS A 7 21.75 -41.27 -1.15
N GLN A 8 22.91 -41.93 -1.17
CA GLN A 8 23.16 -43.17 -0.42
C GLN A 8 23.11 -42.94 1.10
N ALA A 9 23.55 -41.77 1.55
CA ALA A 9 23.41 -41.34 2.95
C ALA A 9 21.98 -40.94 3.32
N GLY A 10 21.01 -41.00 2.40
CA GLY A 10 19.59 -40.73 2.65
C GLY A 10 19.14 -39.29 2.35
N ILE A 11 20.02 -38.44 1.80
CA ILE A 11 19.70 -37.07 1.39
C ILE A 11 19.31 -37.08 -0.09
N SER A 12 18.01 -37.16 -0.37
CA SER A 12 17.50 -37.34 -1.75
C SER A 12 17.30 -36.04 -2.53
N ASN A 13 17.34 -34.88 -1.88
CA ASN A 13 17.10 -33.57 -2.47
C ASN A 13 18.41 -32.86 -2.88
N VAL A 14 19.31 -33.60 -3.53
CA VAL A 14 20.64 -33.11 -3.92
C VAL A 14 20.80 -33.12 -5.43
N VAL A 15 21.36 -32.05 -5.99
CA VAL A 15 21.71 -31.92 -7.40
C VAL A 15 23.10 -31.28 -7.51
N ALA A 16 23.80 -31.54 -8.61
CA ALA A 16 25.08 -30.91 -8.93
C ALA A 16 25.13 -30.53 -10.41
N SER A 17 25.90 -29.50 -10.74
CA SER A 17 26.19 -29.18 -12.13
C SER A 17 27.15 -30.24 -12.71
N SER A 18 26.98 -30.58 -14.00
CA SER A 18 27.80 -31.57 -14.68
C SER A 18 29.15 -30.97 -15.12
N GLY A 19 29.93 -30.44 -14.18
CA GLY A 19 31.25 -29.85 -14.43
C GLY A 19 31.21 -28.44 -15.03
N THR A 20 30.07 -27.76 -14.99
CA THR A 20 29.91 -26.37 -15.45
C THR A 20 29.61 -25.45 -14.26
N SER A 21 29.85 -24.15 -14.43
CA SER A 21 29.34 -23.16 -13.48
C SER A 21 27.81 -23.18 -13.45
N LEU A 22 27.25 -22.83 -12.31
CA LEU A 22 25.80 -22.66 -12.13
C LEU A 22 25.30 -21.52 -13.02
N THR A 23 24.18 -21.74 -13.71
CA THR A 23 23.57 -20.77 -14.64
C THR A 23 22.24 -20.22 -14.12
N GLU A 24 21.86 -19.01 -14.56
CA GLU A 24 20.58 -18.38 -14.15
C GLU A 24 19.37 -19.29 -14.47
N GLU A 25 19.40 -19.98 -15.61
CA GLU A 25 18.34 -20.89 -16.03
C GLU A 25 18.19 -22.09 -15.09
N GLN A 26 19.31 -22.65 -14.62
CA GLN A 26 19.32 -23.73 -13.63
C GLN A 26 18.76 -23.25 -12.28
N VAL A 27 19.11 -22.04 -11.85
CA VAL A 27 18.55 -21.44 -10.62
C VAL A 27 17.04 -21.23 -10.73
N ARG A 28 16.55 -20.72 -11.87
CA ARG A 28 15.11 -20.57 -12.13
C ARG A 28 14.38 -21.90 -12.11
N LEU A 29 15.01 -22.96 -12.60
CA LEU A 29 14.44 -24.31 -12.53
C LEU A 29 14.32 -24.77 -11.08
N ILE A 30 15.38 -24.62 -10.27
CA ILE A 30 15.38 -24.98 -8.85
C ILE A 30 14.30 -24.21 -8.08
N LYS A 31 14.12 -22.92 -8.37
CA LYS A 31 13.09 -22.06 -7.74
C LYS A 31 11.67 -22.62 -7.85
N ARG A 32 11.36 -23.36 -8.92
CA ARG A 32 10.04 -23.99 -9.10
C ARG A 32 9.77 -25.13 -8.12
N TYR A 33 10.82 -25.75 -7.58
CA TYR A 33 10.73 -26.89 -6.67
C TYR A 33 10.94 -26.51 -5.22
N ALA A 34 11.81 -25.53 -4.94
CA ALA A 34 12.11 -25.11 -3.57
C ALA A 34 12.41 -23.60 -3.49
N PRO A 35 11.84 -22.89 -2.48
CA PRO A 35 12.17 -21.48 -2.24
C PRO A 35 13.52 -21.30 -1.54
N THR A 36 14.06 -22.37 -0.92
CA THR A 36 15.31 -22.34 -0.16
C THR A 36 16.29 -23.36 -0.73
N VAL A 37 17.52 -22.93 -0.95
CA VAL A 37 18.62 -23.77 -1.46
C VAL A 37 19.77 -23.73 -0.46
N ALA A 38 20.27 -24.92 -0.12
CA ALA A 38 21.53 -25.05 0.61
C ALA A 38 22.65 -25.33 -0.39
N ILE A 39 23.67 -24.48 -0.40
CA ILE A 39 24.87 -24.67 -1.20
C ILE A 39 25.94 -25.34 -0.32
N LEU A 40 26.44 -26.48 -0.79
CA LEU A 40 27.47 -27.27 -0.14
C LEU A 40 28.83 -26.84 -0.69
N TYR A 41 29.77 -26.49 0.18
CA TYR A 41 31.14 -26.13 -0.22
C TYR A 41 32.17 -27.13 0.25
N ASP A 42 33.10 -27.44 -0.65
CA ASP A 42 34.32 -28.15 -0.31
C ASP A 42 35.10 -27.35 0.75
N GLY A 43 35.79 -28.04 1.65
CA GLY A 43 36.56 -27.42 2.72
C GLY A 43 37.84 -26.69 2.24
N ASP A 44 37.94 -26.29 0.97
CA ASP A 44 39.11 -25.67 0.37
C ASP A 44 38.94 -24.16 0.11
N ALA A 45 40.01 -23.38 0.30
CA ALA A 45 39.96 -21.93 0.14
C ALA A 45 39.66 -21.49 -1.30
N ALA A 46 40.03 -22.31 -2.30
CA ALA A 46 39.81 -22.03 -3.71
C ALA A 46 38.33 -22.23 -4.12
N GLY A 47 37.67 -23.28 -3.62
CA GLY A 47 36.25 -23.53 -3.83
C GLY A 47 35.36 -22.45 -3.22
N MET A 48 35.71 -21.92 -2.04
CA MET A 48 34.92 -20.87 -1.38
C MET A 48 34.81 -19.57 -2.21
N LYS A 49 35.90 -19.06 -2.79
CA LYS A 49 35.87 -17.80 -3.57
C LYS A 49 35.14 -17.94 -4.91
N ALA A 50 35.31 -19.07 -5.61
CA ALA A 50 34.58 -19.36 -6.83
C ALA A 50 33.06 -19.45 -6.57
N SER A 51 32.70 -19.90 -5.38
CA SER A 51 31.34 -20.15 -4.97
C SER A 51 30.53 -18.91 -4.57
N LEU A 52 31.18 -17.82 -4.13
CA LEU A 52 30.49 -16.56 -3.85
C LEU A 52 29.68 -16.05 -5.06
N ARG A 53 30.17 -16.30 -6.28
CA ARG A 53 29.44 -15.96 -7.52
C ARG A 53 28.14 -16.77 -7.67
N GLY A 54 28.13 -18.02 -7.21
CA GLY A 54 26.94 -18.86 -7.20
C GLY A 54 25.89 -18.34 -6.24
N ILE A 55 26.29 -17.83 -5.07
CA ILE A 55 25.38 -17.19 -4.10
C ILE A 55 24.68 -16.00 -4.74
N ASP A 56 25.46 -15.07 -5.31
CA ASP A 56 24.93 -13.85 -5.93
C ASP A 56 23.91 -14.15 -7.04
N LEU A 57 24.18 -15.18 -7.85
CA LEU A 57 23.28 -15.67 -8.89
C LEU A 57 21.95 -16.17 -8.32
N VAL A 58 21.99 -16.93 -7.21
CA VAL A 58 20.80 -17.48 -6.56
C VAL A 58 19.98 -16.39 -5.85
N LEU A 59 20.65 -15.44 -5.21
CA LEU A 59 20.02 -14.27 -4.58
C LEU A 59 19.29 -13.40 -5.59
N LYS A 60 19.92 -13.17 -6.76
CA LYS A 60 19.34 -12.38 -7.86
C LYS A 60 18.00 -12.94 -8.35
N GLU A 61 17.85 -14.26 -8.35
CA GLU A 61 16.59 -14.92 -8.73
C GLU A 61 15.57 -15.00 -7.58
N GLY A 62 15.93 -14.50 -6.39
CA GLY A 62 15.03 -14.36 -5.23
C GLY A 62 14.77 -15.66 -4.47
N LEU A 63 15.75 -16.57 -4.43
CA LEU A 63 15.71 -17.73 -3.54
C LEU A 63 16.44 -17.44 -2.23
N ASN A 64 16.03 -18.12 -1.16
CA ASN A 64 16.73 -18.08 0.12
C ASN A 64 17.96 -18.99 0.05
N VAL A 65 19.14 -18.45 0.35
CA VAL A 65 20.40 -19.19 0.27
C VAL A 65 20.91 -19.51 1.66
N LYS A 66 21.17 -20.80 1.90
CA LYS A 66 21.95 -21.27 3.04
C LYS A 66 23.28 -21.81 2.55
N VAL A 67 24.32 -21.64 3.36
CA VAL A 67 25.65 -22.15 3.10
C VAL A 67 25.97 -23.22 4.13
N VAL A 68 26.49 -24.35 3.66
CA VAL A 68 26.95 -25.45 4.50
C VAL A 68 28.41 -25.72 4.21
N THR A 69 29.23 -25.65 5.25
CA THR A 69 30.69 -25.88 5.17
C THR A 69 31.08 -27.21 5.82
N PHE A 70 32.09 -27.84 5.21
CA PHE A 70 32.68 -29.08 5.69
C PHE A 70 34.03 -28.83 6.38
N PRO A 71 34.51 -29.77 7.22
CA PRO A 71 35.85 -29.68 7.81
C PRO A 71 36.94 -29.56 6.75
N GLU A 72 38.09 -29.02 7.12
CA GLU A 72 39.22 -28.82 6.22
C GLU A 72 39.65 -30.15 5.58
N GLY A 73 39.75 -30.17 4.24
CA GLY A 73 40.11 -31.36 3.47
C GLY A 73 38.99 -32.39 3.31
N GLU A 74 37.76 -32.08 3.72
CA GLU A 74 36.58 -32.88 3.44
C GLU A 74 35.64 -32.21 2.42
N ASP A 75 35.04 -33.06 1.60
CA ASP A 75 34.02 -32.74 0.60
C ASP A 75 32.74 -33.53 0.93
N PRO A 76 31.58 -33.23 0.30
CA PRO A 76 30.34 -33.92 0.62
C PRO A 76 30.41 -35.43 0.37
N ASP A 77 31.15 -35.89 -0.65
CA ASP A 77 31.41 -37.31 -0.91
C ASP A 77 32.17 -38.01 0.23
N SER A 78 33.36 -37.51 0.59
CA SER A 78 34.21 -38.09 1.63
C SER A 78 33.57 -38.00 3.02
N PHE A 79 32.87 -36.91 3.32
CA PHE A 79 32.10 -36.79 4.57
C PHE A 79 31.00 -37.85 4.63
N ALA A 80 30.20 -37.98 3.56
CA ALA A 80 29.11 -38.95 3.52
C ALA A 80 29.60 -40.41 3.59
N ARG A 81 30.81 -40.71 3.12
CA ARG A 81 31.41 -42.06 3.23
C ARG A 81 31.94 -42.39 4.62
N LYS A 82 32.41 -41.39 5.38
CA LYS A 82 33.00 -41.59 6.71
C LYS A 82 31.97 -41.58 7.85
N HIS A 83 30.81 -40.97 7.61
CA HIS A 83 29.79 -40.72 8.63
C HIS A 83 28.48 -41.45 8.36
N SER A 84 27.73 -41.73 9.43
CA SER A 84 26.39 -42.31 9.33
C SER A 84 25.38 -41.33 8.72
N SER A 85 24.31 -41.83 8.12
CA SER A 85 23.20 -41.01 7.58
C SER A 85 22.68 -39.96 8.57
N SER A 86 22.55 -40.34 9.85
CA SER A 86 22.13 -39.42 10.91
C SER A 86 23.13 -38.31 11.17
N GLU A 87 24.43 -38.61 11.15
CA GLU A 87 25.49 -37.61 11.34
C GLU A 87 25.60 -36.66 10.15
N VAL A 88 25.44 -37.16 8.92
CA VAL A 88 25.37 -36.33 7.72
C VAL A 88 24.19 -35.37 7.80
N SER A 89 22.98 -35.87 8.08
CA SER A 89 21.80 -35.01 8.20
C SER A 89 21.94 -33.98 9.32
N ALA A 90 22.48 -34.39 10.48
CA ALA A 90 22.72 -33.50 11.60
C ALA A 90 23.74 -32.41 11.24
N ARG A 91 24.83 -32.77 10.55
CA ARG A 91 25.85 -31.83 10.07
C ARG A 91 25.24 -30.81 9.13
N LEU A 92 24.54 -31.25 8.08
CA LEU A 92 23.91 -30.38 7.10
C LEU A 92 22.93 -29.39 7.74
N THR A 93 22.22 -29.81 8.79
CA THR A 93 21.24 -28.95 9.47
C THR A 93 21.91 -27.99 10.45
N ALA A 94 22.94 -28.44 11.18
CA ALA A 94 23.60 -27.67 12.23
C ALA A 94 24.55 -26.60 11.68
N THR A 95 25.22 -26.85 10.55
CA THR A 95 26.15 -25.89 9.94
C THR A 95 25.54 -25.07 8.81
N ALA A 96 24.26 -25.27 8.50
CA ALA A 96 23.53 -24.45 7.55
C ALA A 96 23.34 -23.03 8.10
N GLN A 97 24.21 -22.13 7.67
CA GLN A 97 24.17 -20.72 8.03
C GLN A 97 23.63 -19.87 6.88
N ASP A 98 23.16 -18.67 7.23
CA ASP A 98 22.74 -17.69 6.24
C ASP A 98 23.93 -17.21 5.40
N PHE A 99 23.71 -16.97 4.10
CA PHE A 99 24.77 -16.54 3.19
C PHE A 99 25.45 -15.25 3.68
N LEU A 100 24.69 -14.36 4.32
CA LEU A 100 25.18 -13.06 4.75
C LEU A 100 26.20 -13.21 5.88
N VAL A 101 25.89 -14.08 6.84
CA VAL A 101 26.79 -14.43 7.95
C VAL A 101 28.06 -15.04 7.40
N PHE A 102 27.93 -16.04 6.51
CA PHE A 102 29.08 -16.69 5.89
C PHE A 102 29.97 -15.72 5.12
N LYS A 103 29.39 -14.85 4.29
CA LYS A 103 30.14 -13.87 3.49
C LYS A 103 30.81 -12.82 4.38
N ALA A 104 30.13 -12.37 5.43
CA ALA A 104 30.71 -11.46 6.41
C ALA A 104 31.91 -12.08 7.13
N ASP A 105 31.77 -13.30 7.64
CA ASP A 105 32.85 -14.01 8.34
C ASP A 105 34.05 -14.23 7.43
N LEU A 106 33.82 -14.70 6.20
CA LEU A 106 34.87 -14.97 5.23
C LEU A 106 35.66 -13.70 4.85
N LEU A 107 34.95 -12.62 4.52
CA LEU A 107 35.60 -11.37 4.11
C LEU A 107 36.30 -10.67 5.27
N MET A 108 35.72 -10.72 6.47
CA MET A 108 36.31 -10.05 7.64
C MET A 108 37.57 -10.77 8.16
N GLN A 109 37.72 -12.07 7.91
CA GLN A 109 38.97 -12.81 8.20
C GLN A 109 40.17 -12.29 7.40
N GLU A 110 39.97 -11.83 6.15
CA GLU A 110 41.06 -11.34 5.28
C GLU A 110 41.44 -9.86 5.52
N VAL A 111 40.62 -9.13 6.30
CA VAL A 111 40.68 -7.67 6.43
C VAL A 111 41.61 -7.20 7.55
N GLY A 112 41.60 -7.87 8.72
CA GLY A 112 42.30 -7.40 9.91
C GLY A 112 41.81 -6.03 10.41
N ASP A 113 42.73 -5.16 10.85
CA ASP A 113 42.44 -3.79 11.31
C ASP A 113 42.60 -2.70 10.23
N ASP A 114 42.75 -3.09 8.95
CA ASP A 114 42.91 -2.14 7.84
C ASP A 114 41.55 -1.51 7.45
N PRO A 115 41.35 -0.19 7.65
CA PRO A 115 40.07 0.46 7.35
C PRO A 115 39.70 0.42 5.87
N VAL A 116 40.68 0.41 4.97
CA VAL A 116 40.44 0.41 3.52
C VAL A 116 39.95 -0.96 3.07
N LYS A 117 40.58 -2.03 3.57
CA LYS A 117 40.12 -3.40 3.30
C LYS A 117 38.75 -3.65 3.93
N LYS A 118 38.51 -3.10 5.13
CA LYS A 118 37.20 -3.22 5.79
C LYS A 118 36.10 -2.57 4.96
N ALA A 119 36.34 -1.35 4.46
CA ALA A 119 35.43 -0.66 3.56
C ALA A 119 35.15 -1.48 2.28
N ALA A 120 36.17 -2.10 1.68
CA ALA A 120 36.02 -2.94 0.50
C ALA A 120 35.15 -4.18 0.78
N ALA A 121 35.38 -4.87 1.91
CA ALA A 121 34.57 -6.02 2.32
C ALA A 121 33.11 -5.64 2.57
N ILE A 122 32.85 -4.50 3.22
CA ILE A 122 31.49 -3.98 3.43
C ILE A 122 30.81 -3.72 2.09
N HIS A 123 31.51 -3.08 1.14
CA HIS A 123 30.97 -2.80 -0.18
C HIS A 123 30.55 -4.09 -0.90
N GLU A 124 31.37 -5.14 -0.82
CA GLU A 124 31.08 -6.44 -1.45
C GLU A 124 29.86 -7.14 -0.82
N ILE A 125 29.68 -7.02 0.50
CA ILE A 125 28.49 -7.54 1.20
C ILE A 125 27.24 -6.78 0.77
N VAL A 126 27.31 -5.44 0.73
CA VAL A 126 26.21 -4.58 0.30
C VAL A 126 25.84 -4.84 -1.17
N GLU A 127 26.81 -5.15 -2.02
CA GLU A 127 26.56 -5.56 -3.40
C GLU A 127 25.73 -6.83 -3.50
N SER A 128 26.00 -7.85 -2.68
CA SER A 128 25.19 -9.08 -2.64
C SER A 128 23.77 -8.81 -2.11
N VAL A 129 23.63 -7.99 -1.07
CA VAL A 129 22.32 -7.63 -0.52
C VAL A 129 21.47 -6.87 -1.55
N ALA A 130 22.11 -6.01 -2.38
CA ALA A 130 21.44 -5.28 -3.45
C ALA A 130 20.86 -6.19 -4.55
N LEU A 131 21.34 -7.43 -4.70
CA LEU A 131 20.81 -8.41 -5.66
C LEU A 131 19.47 -9.02 -5.20
N VAL A 132 19.15 -8.98 -3.91
CA VAL A 132 17.92 -9.54 -3.37
C VAL A 132 16.72 -8.73 -3.89
N PRO A 133 15.78 -9.34 -4.65
CA PRO A 133 14.67 -8.59 -5.26
C PRO A 133 13.62 -8.13 -4.24
N ASP A 134 13.39 -8.91 -3.18
CA ASP A 134 12.42 -8.58 -2.13
C ASP A 134 12.94 -7.45 -1.23
N LEU A 135 12.17 -6.37 -1.11
CA LEU A 135 12.56 -5.17 -0.38
C LEU A 135 12.56 -5.35 1.14
N VAL A 136 11.62 -6.13 1.66
CA VAL A 136 11.51 -6.37 3.11
C VAL A 136 12.70 -7.23 3.55
N LEU A 137 12.99 -8.30 2.82
CA LEU A 137 14.17 -9.12 3.07
C LEU A 137 15.46 -8.30 2.93
N ARG A 138 15.55 -7.42 1.93
CA ARG A 138 16.72 -6.52 1.78
C ARG A 138 16.91 -5.63 3.00
N SER A 139 15.84 -5.03 3.51
CA SER A 139 15.88 -4.20 4.73
C SER A 139 16.32 -5.01 5.95
N LEU A 140 15.78 -6.22 6.13
CA LEU A 140 16.17 -7.12 7.23
C LEU A 140 17.66 -7.53 7.14
N TYR A 141 18.16 -7.81 5.93
CA TYR A 141 19.58 -8.11 5.73
C TYR A 141 20.47 -6.91 6.03
N ILE A 142 20.08 -5.68 5.66
CA ILE A 142 20.83 -4.47 6.02
C ILE A 142 20.87 -4.28 7.55
N GLN A 143 19.75 -4.50 8.24
CA GLN A 143 19.71 -4.44 9.70
C GLN A 143 20.60 -5.52 10.34
N GLN A 144 20.70 -6.70 9.74
CA GLN A 144 21.61 -7.76 10.19
C GLN A 144 23.08 -7.39 9.93
N CYS A 145 23.42 -6.85 8.75
CA CYS A 145 24.75 -6.33 8.44
C CYS A 145 25.21 -5.26 9.43
N SER A 146 24.33 -4.32 9.77
CA SER A 146 24.63 -3.24 10.73
C SER A 146 25.11 -3.82 12.06
N ARG A 147 24.43 -4.86 12.55
CA ARG A 147 24.79 -5.56 13.80
C ARG A 147 26.08 -6.35 13.70
N LEU A 148 26.27 -7.13 12.62
CA LEU A 148 27.47 -7.96 12.44
C LEU A 148 28.72 -7.12 12.23
N LEU A 149 28.64 -6.06 11.44
CA LEU A 149 29.78 -5.24 11.03
C LEU A 149 30.03 -4.05 11.97
N GLN A 150 29.09 -3.78 12.88
CA GLN A 150 29.08 -2.64 13.80
C GLN A 150 29.15 -1.29 13.08
N ILE A 151 28.30 -1.13 12.06
CA ILE A 151 28.24 0.08 11.22
C ILE A 151 26.84 0.67 11.30
N ASN A 152 26.76 2.00 11.23
CA ASN A 152 25.49 2.69 11.18
C ASN A 152 24.64 2.22 9.99
N GLU A 153 23.38 1.86 10.27
CA GLU A 153 22.44 1.35 9.28
C GLU A 153 22.21 2.33 8.12
N GLN A 154 22.07 3.63 8.40
CA GLN A 154 21.87 4.65 7.36
C GLN A 154 23.06 4.75 6.39
N ALA A 155 24.28 4.50 6.87
CA ALA A 155 25.47 4.46 6.02
C ALA A 155 25.41 3.27 5.06
N LEU A 156 24.97 2.09 5.53
CA LEU A 156 24.79 0.90 4.69
C LEU A 156 23.66 1.10 3.67
N ILE A 157 22.54 1.72 4.06
CA ILE A 157 21.44 2.07 3.14
C ILE A 157 21.93 3.02 2.04
N SER A 158 22.70 4.05 2.41
CA SER A 158 23.26 5.00 1.47
C SER A 158 24.18 4.32 0.46
N GLU A 159 25.01 3.38 0.92
CA GLU A 159 25.91 2.62 0.06
C GLU A 159 25.16 1.67 -0.87
N MET A 160 24.14 0.97 -0.36
CA MET A 160 23.26 0.11 -1.15
C MET A 160 22.56 0.91 -2.27
N ASN A 161 22.06 2.11 -1.96
CA ASN A 161 21.43 2.98 -2.96
C ASN A 161 22.40 3.41 -4.05
N LYS A 162 23.69 3.64 -3.74
CA LYS A 162 24.73 3.89 -4.76
C LYS A 162 24.95 2.68 -5.65
N VAL A 163 24.98 1.46 -5.08
CA VAL A 163 25.13 0.22 -5.85
C VAL A 163 23.95 0.05 -6.80
N LEU A 164 22.71 0.22 -6.32
CA LEU A 164 21.50 0.13 -7.15
C LEU A 164 21.52 1.18 -8.28
N ARG A 165 21.87 2.44 -7.97
CA ARG A 165 22.08 3.52 -8.96
C ARG A 165 23.04 3.09 -10.06
N ARG A 166 24.20 2.53 -9.67
CA ARG A 166 25.24 2.09 -10.59
C ARG A 166 24.77 0.92 -11.47
N GLN A 167 24.05 -0.05 -10.90
CA GLN A 167 23.49 -1.17 -11.66
C GLN A 167 22.43 -0.70 -12.66
N TYR A 168 21.58 0.24 -12.27
CA TYR A 168 20.55 0.82 -13.12
C TYR A 168 21.17 1.58 -14.31
N ARG A 169 22.19 2.43 -14.06
CA ARG A 169 22.97 3.10 -15.12
C ARG A 169 23.61 2.13 -16.12
N LYS A 170 24.14 1.00 -15.62
CA LYS A 170 24.72 -0.03 -16.50
C LYS A 170 23.67 -0.70 -17.39
N LYS A 171 22.44 -0.91 -16.91
CA LYS A 171 21.33 -1.45 -17.72
C LYS A 171 20.83 -0.47 -18.79
N LEU A 172 20.88 0.83 -18.51
CA LEU A 172 20.43 1.90 -19.42
C LEU A 172 21.48 2.34 -20.47
N GLY A 173 22.71 1.80 -20.43
CA GLY A 173 23.67 1.97 -21.52
C GLY A 173 24.44 3.30 -21.56
N GLY A 174 24.67 3.96 -20.42
CA GLY A 174 25.50 5.18 -20.35
C GLY A 174 24.77 6.39 -19.78
N ASP A 175 25.41 7.57 -19.87
CA ASP A 175 25.28 8.78 -19.03
C ASP A 175 23.94 9.55 -19.09
N GLN A 176 22.82 8.84 -19.16
CA GLN A 176 21.53 9.43 -18.90
C GLN A 176 21.38 9.68 -17.39
N PRO A 177 20.91 10.88 -16.98
CA PRO A 177 20.63 11.14 -15.58
C PRO A 177 19.61 10.11 -15.12
N VAL A 178 19.97 9.34 -14.09
CA VAL A 178 19.06 8.38 -13.47
C VAL A 178 17.91 9.20 -12.90
N PRO A 179 16.66 9.04 -13.39
CA PRO A 179 15.53 9.67 -12.74
C PRO A 179 15.48 9.11 -11.32
N GLU A 180 15.45 10.00 -10.31
CA GLU A 180 15.34 9.59 -8.90
C GLU A 180 14.12 8.70 -8.63
N GLU A 181 13.15 8.69 -9.55
CA GLU A 181 11.96 7.85 -9.56
C GLU A 181 12.22 6.34 -9.63
N HIS A 182 13.35 5.86 -10.18
CA HIS A 182 13.59 4.41 -10.34
C HIS A 182 14.31 3.71 -9.17
N LEU A 183 14.67 4.46 -8.12
CA LEU A 183 15.42 3.95 -6.95
C LEU A 183 14.65 4.06 -5.65
N ALA A 184 13.57 4.83 -5.63
CA ALA A 184 12.52 4.58 -4.68
C ALA A 184 11.95 3.18 -4.98
N PRO A 185 11.40 2.46 -3.98
CA PRO A 185 10.52 1.35 -4.27
C PRO A 185 9.57 1.73 -5.42
N GLU A 186 9.08 0.75 -6.19
CA GLU A 186 7.71 0.87 -6.69
C GLU A 186 6.85 0.99 -5.42
N ILE A 187 6.82 2.19 -4.84
CA ILE A 187 5.68 2.70 -4.12
C ILE A 187 4.62 2.47 -5.16
N ALA A 188 3.79 1.44 -4.94
CA ALA A 188 2.56 1.25 -5.71
C ALA A 188 2.08 2.65 -6.02
N GLN A 189 2.03 3.03 -7.33
CA GLN A 189 1.85 4.41 -7.80
C GLN A 189 1.08 5.14 -6.73
N PRO A 190 1.66 6.16 -6.05
CA PRO A 190 1.11 6.68 -4.80
C PRO A 190 -0.38 6.69 -4.97
N GLN A 191 -1.08 5.82 -4.22
CA GLN A 191 -2.54 5.64 -4.38
C GLN A 191 -3.05 7.03 -4.58
N PRO A 192 -3.67 7.33 -5.76
CA PRO A 192 -3.77 8.69 -6.29
C PRO A 192 -4.02 9.59 -5.12
N THR A 193 -2.99 10.37 -4.72
CA THR A 193 -2.89 11.01 -3.39
C THR A 193 -4.27 11.45 -3.07
N LEU A 194 -4.98 10.75 -2.14
CA LEU A 194 -6.43 10.83 -1.96
C LEU A 194 -6.79 12.26 -2.27
N GLU A 195 -7.25 12.53 -3.49
CA GLU A 195 -7.30 13.92 -3.93
C GLU A 195 -8.17 14.54 -2.87
N ASP A 196 -7.67 15.60 -2.23
CA ASP A 196 -8.50 16.41 -1.35
C ASP A 196 -9.55 16.99 -2.28
N LEU A 197 -10.54 16.16 -2.59
CA LEU A 197 -11.58 16.34 -3.56
C LEU A 197 -12.50 17.48 -3.09
N GLY A 198 -12.16 18.12 -1.97
CA GLY A 198 -12.96 19.12 -1.31
C GLY A 198 -14.33 18.58 -0.98
N THR A 199 -15.26 19.51 -0.85
CA THR A 199 -16.69 19.26 -0.68
C THR A 199 -17.42 19.06 -2.02
N ALA A 200 -16.77 19.39 -3.14
CA ALA A 200 -17.42 19.49 -4.45
C ALA A 200 -18.07 18.18 -4.97
N PRO A 201 -17.47 16.98 -4.86
CA PRO A 201 -18.15 15.75 -5.30
C PRO A 201 -19.37 15.38 -4.46
N GLN A 202 -19.33 15.66 -3.15
CA GLN A 202 -20.46 15.41 -2.25
C GLN A 202 -21.58 16.39 -2.53
N GLU A 203 -21.24 17.67 -2.72
CA GLU A 203 -22.18 18.70 -3.14
C GLU A 203 -22.81 18.37 -4.49
N ARG A 204 -22.00 17.92 -5.45
CA ARG A 204 -22.48 17.46 -6.75
C ARG A 204 -23.50 16.32 -6.59
N ASP A 205 -23.23 15.35 -5.73
CA ASP A 205 -24.11 14.20 -5.51
C ASP A 205 -25.42 14.60 -4.82
N LEU A 206 -25.36 15.46 -3.79
CA LEU A 206 -26.56 16.01 -3.15
C LEU A 206 -27.43 16.79 -4.14
N LEU A 207 -26.81 17.64 -4.98
CA LEU A 207 -27.56 18.39 -5.99
C LEU A 207 -28.16 17.44 -7.05
N ARG A 208 -27.45 16.40 -7.47
CA ARG A 208 -28.00 15.36 -8.36
C ARG A 208 -29.22 14.68 -7.72
N MET A 209 -29.13 14.27 -6.46
CA MET A 209 -30.24 13.65 -5.73
C MET A 209 -31.44 14.60 -5.65
N LEU A 210 -31.21 15.88 -5.37
CA LEU A 210 -32.27 16.89 -5.34
C LEU A 210 -32.96 17.05 -6.70
N LEU A 211 -32.19 17.13 -7.79
CA LEU A 211 -32.74 17.33 -9.14
C LEU A 211 -33.42 16.08 -9.70
N SER A 212 -32.92 14.89 -9.37
CA SER A 212 -33.41 13.61 -9.91
C SER A 212 -34.56 13.05 -9.08
N TYR A 213 -34.46 13.14 -7.76
CA TYR A 213 -35.36 12.46 -6.81
C TYR A 213 -36.02 13.41 -5.80
N GLY A 214 -35.81 14.73 -5.89
CA GLY A 214 -36.34 15.68 -4.90
C GLY A 214 -37.87 15.63 -4.71
N HIS A 215 -38.61 15.25 -5.74
CA HIS A 215 -40.07 15.11 -5.73
C HIS A 215 -40.57 13.74 -5.24
N GLU A 216 -39.69 12.76 -5.08
CA GLU A 216 -40.03 11.43 -4.58
C GLU A 216 -40.37 11.50 -3.09
N ARG A 217 -41.35 10.70 -2.68
CA ARG A 217 -41.76 10.57 -1.27
C ARG A 217 -41.11 9.35 -0.66
N ILE A 218 -40.52 9.54 0.52
CA ILE A 218 -39.81 8.50 1.26
C ILE A 218 -40.34 8.41 2.69
N ASN A 219 -40.29 7.21 3.26
CA ASN A 219 -40.60 6.99 4.66
C ASN A 219 -39.35 7.24 5.50
N VAL A 220 -39.46 8.14 6.46
CA VAL A 220 -38.37 8.52 7.36
C VAL A 220 -38.66 7.97 8.76
N PRO A 221 -37.74 7.17 9.34
CA PRO A 221 -37.90 6.67 10.70
C PRO A 221 -37.62 7.78 11.73
N PHE A 222 -38.65 8.25 12.43
CA PHE A 222 -38.52 9.21 13.52
C PHE A 222 -38.53 8.49 14.88
N GLN A 223 -37.56 8.79 15.75
CA GLN A 223 -37.56 8.29 17.13
C GLN A 223 -38.38 9.23 18.04
N GLN A 224 -39.45 8.70 18.64
CA GLN A 224 -40.21 9.42 19.66
C GLN A 224 -39.52 9.37 21.03
N ASP A 225 -39.90 10.29 21.92
CA ASP A 225 -39.39 10.39 23.29
C ASP A 225 -39.59 9.11 24.14
N ASP A 226 -40.50 8.22 23.74
CA ASP A 226 -40.77 6.92 24.37
C ASP A 226 -39.93 5.77 23.77
N GLY A 227 -39.04 6.06 22.82
CA GLY A 227 -38.17 5.07 22.18
C GLY A 227 -38.83 4.24 21.06
N SER A 228 -40.09 4.50 20.72
CA SER A 228 -40.75 3.94 19.53
C SER A 228 -40.36 4.69 18.25
N THR A 229 -40.17 3.94 17.16
CA THR A 229 -39.93 4.51 15.82
C THR A 229 -41.24 4.63 15.07
N VAL A 230 -41.55 5.82 14.58
CA VAL A 230 -42.70 6.08 13.69
C VAL A 230 -42.17 6.46 12.32
N GLU A 231 -42.72 5.87 11.27
CA GLU A 231 -42.41 6.26 9.89
C GLU A 231 -43.29 7.45 9.49
N GLU A 232 -42.67 8.57 9.16
CA GLU A 232 -43.34 9.73 8.57
C GLU A 232 -43.00 9.83 7.07
N GLU A 233 -44.00 10.10 6.24
CA GLU A 233 -43.81 10.34 4.81
C GLU A 233 -43.36 11.79 4.58
N THR A 234 -42.18 11.97 4.02
CA THR A 234 -41.66 13.29 3.62
C THR A 234 -41.03 13.23 2.22
N SER A 235 -40.86 14.39 1.56
CA SER A 235 -40.15 14.42 0.28
C SER A 235 -38.64 14.43 0.47
N VAL A 236 -37.88 13.87 -0.49
CA VAL A 236 -36.41 13.89 -0.46
C VAL A 236 -35.87 15.34 -0.38
N ALA A 237 -36.52 16.28 -1.07
CA ALA A 237 -36.14 17.69 -1.02
C ALA A 237 -36.34 18.31 0.37
N GLU A 238 -37.49 18.09 1.01
CA GLU A 238 -37.79 18.60 2.36
C GLU A 238 -36.81 18.02 3.40
N LEU A 239 -36.57 16.70 3.36
CA LEU A 239 -35.61 16.05 4.24
C LEU A 239 -34.20 16.63 4.06
N MET A 240 -33.76 16.84 2.82
CA MET A 240 -32.45 17.45 2.55
C MET A 240 -32.36 18.86 3.12
N PHE A 241 -33.41 19.68 2.97
CA PHE A 241 -33.43 21.04 3.51
C PHE A 241 -33.35 21.04 5.03
N GLU A 242 -34.06 20.14 5.70
CA GLU A 242 -34.01 19.99 7.16
C GLU A 242 -32.61 19.56 7.61
N LEU A 243 -32.04 18.51 7.00
CA LEU A 243 -30.72 17.98 7.37
C LEU A 243 -29.59 19.00 7.18
N LEU A 244 -29.68 19.84 6.14
CA LEU A 244 -28.71 20.90 5.89
C LEU A 244 -28.97 22.14 6.77
N ALA A 245 -30.23 22.47 7.06
CA ALA A 245 -30.58 23.61 7.92
C ALA A 245 -30.23 23.39 9.40
N LEU A 246 -30.29 22.14 9.90
CA LEU A 246 -29.92 21.82 11.28
C LEU A 246 -28.50 22.27 11.66
N ASP A 247 -27.58 22.22 10.69
CA ASP A 247 -26.17 22.56 10.86
C ASP A 247 -25.76 23.83 10.09
N ASP A 248 -26.74 24.64 9.63
CA ASP A 248 -26.53 25.85 8.81
C ASP A 248 -25.60 25.63 7.59
N ILE A 249 -25.71 24.48 6.94
CA ILE A 249 -24.84 24.07 5.84
C ILE A 249 -25.32 24.68 4.52
N LEU A 250 -24.45 25.48 3.90
CA LEU A 250 -24.55 25.88 2.50
C LEU A 250 -23.45 25.22 1.66
N PHE A 251 -23.75 25.06 0.37
CA PHE A 251 -22.83 24.59 -0.66
C PHE A 251 -21.70 25.61 -0.87
N ASP A 252 -20.46 25.13 -0.91
CA ASP A 252 -19.25 25.92 -1.14
C ASP A 252 -19.18 26.34 -2.62
N GLU A 253 -19.52 25.44 -3.55
CA GLU A 253 -19.50 25.73 -4.99
C GLU A 253 -20.60 26.76 -5.34
N PRO A 254 -20.26 27.92 -5.95
CA PRO A 254 -21.22 28.98 -6.23
C PRO A 254 -22.43 28.53 -7.05
N ILE A 255 -22.19 27.76 -8.12
CA ILE A 255 -23.26 27.29 -9.02
C ILE A 255 -24.20 26.33 -8.29
N PHE A 256 -23.67 25.40 -7.51
CA PHE A 256 -24.49 24.43 -6.78
C PHE A 256 -25.35 25.11 -5.72
N ARG A 257 -24.77 26.09 -5.02
CA ARG A 257 -25.47 26.92 -4.04
C ARG A 257 -26.63 27.70 -4.66
N GLU A 258 -26.40 28.35 -5.80
CA GLU A 258 -27.45 29.11 -6.48
C GLU A 258 -28.61 28.20 -6.92
N MET A 259 -28.31 27.07 -7.54
CA MET A 259 -29.33 26.10 -7.96
C MET A 259 -30.10 25.52 -6.76
N TYR A 260 -29.42 25.19 -5.67
CA TYR A 260 -30.04 24.73 -4.43
C TYR A 260 -30.99 25.77 -3.83
N LEU A 261 -30.56 27.04 -3.76
CA LEU A 261 -31.39 28.11 -3.21
C LEU A 261 -32.62 28.40 -4.08
N ASP A 262 -32.49 28.35 -5.42
CA ASP A 262 -33.61 28.49 -6.35
C ASP A 262 -34.62 27.34 -6.19
N TYR A 263 -34.14 26.11 -6.09
CA TYR A 263 -34.98 24.93 -5.87
C TYR A 263 -35.73 25.06 -4.54
N ARG A 264 -35.02 25.39 -3.45
CA ARG A 264 -35.60 25.58 -2.11
C ARG A 264 -36.64 26.70 -2.11
N HIS A 265 -36.35 27.82 -2.77
CA HIS A 265 -37.30 28.93 -2.89
C HIS A 265 -38.58 28.52 -3.63
N SER A 266 -38.45 27.83 -4.76
CA SER A 266 -39.58 27.36 -5.55
C SER A 266 -40.42 26.33 -4.78
N THR A 267 -39.78 25.45 -4.01
CA THR A 267 -40.46 24.46 -3.17
C THR A 267 -41.23 25.13 -2.02
N ASN A 268 -40.62 26.14 -1.37
CA ASN A 268 -41.30 26.93 -0.33
C ASN A 268 -42.52 27.72 -0.84
N LEU A 269 -42.57 28.02 -2.14
CA LEU A 269 -43.72 28.63 -2.81
C LEU A 269 -44.80 27.59 -3.20
N GLY A 270 -44.59 26.31 -2.89
CA GLY A 270 -45.50 25.22 -3.23
C GLY A 270 -45.46 24.81 -4.70
N VAL A 271 -44.43 25.21 -5.45
CA VAL A 271 -44.26 24.84 -6.85
C VAL A 271 -43.46 23.54 -6.92
N SER A 272 -44.00 22.53 -7.61
CA SER A 272 -43.24 21.30 -7.91
C SER A 272 -42.11 21.63 -8.89
N VAL A 273 -40.88 21.31 -8.49
CA VAL A 273 -39.68 21.58 -9.28
C VAL A 273 -39.16 20.29 -9.88
N GLU A 274 -39.26 20.17 -11.21
CA GLU A 274 -38.63 19.09 -11.95
C GLU A 274 -37.20 19.47 -12.38
N GLY A 275 -36.28 18.49 -12.37
CA GLY A 275 -34.90 18.70 -12.83
C GLY A 275 -34.80 19.17 -14.28
N THR A 276 -35.79 18.83 -15.11
CA THR A 276 -35.90 19.25 -16.53
C THR A 276 -35.95 20.76 -16.71
N ARG A 277 -36.45 21.51 -15.72
CA ARG A 277 -36.48 22.98 -15.71
C ARG A 277 -35.09 23.60 -15.88
N TYR A 278 -34.08 22.99 -15.25
CA TYR A 278 -32.71 23.51 -15.24
C TYR A 278 -31.97 23.21 -16.55
N VAL A 279 -32.39 22.18 -17.29
CA VAL A 279 -31.83 21.85 -18.62
C VAL A 279 -32.17 22.92 -19.65
N THR A 280 -33.31 23.59 -19.51
CA THR A 280 -33.76 24.67 -20.40
C THR A 280 -33.48 26.07 -19.85
N HIS A 281 -32.63 26.20 -18.84
CA HIS A 281 -32.38 27.48 -18.16
C HIS A 281 -31.72 28.52 -19.07
N GLU A 282 -31.98 29.81 -18.83
CA GLU A 282 -31.41 30.91 -19.62
C GLU A 282 -29.88 30.95 -19.50
N GLN A 283 -29.36 30.71 -18.29
CA GLN A 283 -27.93 30.71 -18.02
C GLN A 283 -27.24 29.43 -18.49
N GLU A 284 -26.17 29.57 -19.27
CA GLU A 284 -25.36 28.46 -19.78
C GLU A 284 -24.71 27.59 -18.67
N PRO A 285 -24.13 28.14 -17.58
CA PRO A 285 -23.55 27.31 -16.53
C PRO A 285 -24.55 26.38 -15.85
N TRP A 286 -25.79 26.86 -15.65
CA TRP A 286 -26.86 26.08 -15.03
C TRP A 286 -27.30 24.92 -15.93
N ARG A 287 -27.45 25.18 -17.25
CA ARG A 287 -27.81 24.12 -18.21
C ARG A 287 -26.74 23.03 -18.27
N THR A 288 -25.47 23.41 -18.44
CA THR A 288 -24.37 22.44 -18.56
C THR A 288 -24.27 21.58 -17.30
N THR A 289 -24.40 22.21 -16.13
CA THR A 289 -24.39 21.51 -14.84
C THR A 289 -25.59 20.57 -14.73
N ALA A 290 -26.82 21.02 -15.03
CA ALA A 290 -28.02 20.19 -14.97
C ALA A 290 -27.95 18.99 -15.92
N ILE A 291 -27.48 19.19 -17.16
CA ILE A 291 -27.29 18.10 -18.13
C ILE A 291 -26.30 17.07 -17.59
N ASP A 292 -25.16 17.51 -17.06
CA ASP A 292 -24.11 16.64 -16.54
C ASP A 292 -24.55 15.88 -15.28
N LEU A 293 -25.41 16.47 -14.44
CA LEU A 293 -25.96 15.80 -13.25
C LEU A 293 -27.06 14.80 -13.61
N LEU A 294 -27.95 15.14 -14.54
CA LEU A 294 -29.09 14.29 -14.93
C LEU A 294 -28.70 13.17 -15.90
N THR A 295 -27.52 13.24 -16.52
CA THR A 295 -27.04 12.19 -17.42
C THR A 295 -26.48 11.02 -16.60
N GLU A 296 -27.20 9.90 -16.58
CA GLU A 296 -26.69 8.65 -15.99
C GLU A 296 -25.47 8.13 -16.76
N LYS A 297 -24.28 8.24 -16.16
CA LYS A 297 -23.02 7.82 -16.80
C LYS A 297 -22.83 6.30 -16.86
N HIS A 298 -23.50 5.53 -16.00
CA HIS A 298 -23.33 4.08 -15.90
C HIS A 298 -24.67 3.36 -15.73
N VAL A 299 -25.09 2.64 -16.76
CA VAL A 299 -26.27 1.76 -16.72
C VAL A 299 -25.84 0.33 -16.40
N LEU A 300 -26.40 -0.27 -15.36
CA LEU A 300 -26.19 -1.68 -15.02
C LEU A 300 -26.72 -2.58 -16.15
N SER A 301 -25.91 -3.56 -16.57
CA SER A 301 -26.35 -4.49 -17.62
C SER A 301 -27.53 -5.33 -17.12
N PRO A 302 -28.65 -5.41 -17.87
CA PRO A 302 -29.84 -6.19 -17.47
C PRO A 302 -29.53 -7.68 -17.25
N ASN A 303 -28.45 -8.18 -17.87
CA ASN A 303 -27.96 -9.55 -17.69
C ASN A 303 -27.56 -9.88 -16.24
N TRP A 304 -27.25 -8.90 -15.39
CA TRP A 304 -26.94 -9.15 -13.98
C TRP A 304 -28.15 -9.66 -13.20
N LYS A 305 -29.32 -9.08 -13.44
CA LYS A 305 -30.58 -9.49 -12.81
C LYS A 305 -31.11 -10.78 -13.44
N GLU A 306 -31.13 -10.86 -14.76
CA GLU A 306 -31.73 -11.98 -15.50
C GLU A 306 -30.87 -13.26 -15.48
N ARG A 307 -29.54 -13.13 -15.59
CA ARG A 307 -28.63 -14.29 -15.72
C ARG A 307 -27.99 -14.69 -14.40
N HIS A 308 -27.62 -13.73 -13.55
CA HIS A 308 -26.90 -14.00 -12.30
C HIS A 308 -27.80 -13.99 -11.07
N LYS A 309 -29.08 -13.59 -11.20
CA LYS A 309 -30.07 -13.49 -10.10
C LYS A 309 -29.62 -12.62 -8.92
N ILE A 310 -28.59 -11.78 -9.13
CA ILE A 310 -28.11 -10.84 -8.13
C ILE A 310 -29.03 -9.62 -8.20
N HIS A 311 -29.82 -9.40 -7.15
CA HIS A 311 -30.64 -8.21 -6.99
C HIS A 311 -29.82 -7.16 -6.26
N VAL A 312 -29.27 -6.22 -7.02
CA VAL A 312 -28.71 -4.98 -6.47
C VAL A 312 -29.89 -4.05 -6.22
N LYS A 313 -30.08 -3.60 -4.97
CA LYS A 313 -31.10 -2.59 -4.65
C LYS A 313 -30.84 -1.35 -5.50
N SER A 314 -31.85 -0.84 -6.18
CA SER A 314 -31.70 0.39 -6.95
C SER A 314 -31.54 1.59 -6.02
N GLU A 315 -30.89 2.65 -6.50
CA GLU A 315 -30.72 3.90 -5.75
C GLU A 315 -32.07 4.46 -5.25
N ASN A 316 -33.13 4.31 -6.04
CA ASN A 316 -34.50 4.71 -5.70
C ASN A 316 -35.08 3.94 -4.49
N GLU A 317 -34.58 2.74 -4.18
CA GLU A 317 -35.04 1.91 -3.06
C GLU A 317 -34.28 2.22 -1.75
N MET A 318 -33.22 3.03 -1.81
CA MET A 318 -32.38 3.39 -0.66
C MET A 318 -32.18 4.90 -0.53
N LEU A 319 -33.11 5.71 -1.03
CA LEU A 319 -32.98 7.18 -1.07
C LEU A 319 -32.78 7.81 0.32
N TYR A 320 -33.44 7.27 1.35
CA TYR A 320 -33.26 7.73 2.74
C TYR A 320 -31.83 7.49 3.23
N ASP A 321 -31.36 6.24 3.19
CA ASP A 321 -30.02 5.86 3.64
C ASP A 321 -28.94 6.58 2.83
N ALA A 322 -29.12 6.69 1.51
CA ALA A 322 -28.19 7.36 0.61
C ALA A 322 -28.10 8.87 0.89
N LEU A 323 -29.23 9.52 1.19
CA LEU A 323 -29.25 10.95 1.50
C LEU A 323 -28.58 11.22 2.86
N GLU A 324 -28.92 10.42 3.88
CA GLU A 324 -28.31 10.52 5.20
C GLU A 324 -26.79 10.32 5.12
N GLU A 325 -26.35 9.29 4.39
CA GLU A 325 -24.92 9.02 4.16
C GLU A 325 -24.24 10.18 3.41
N ALA A 326 -24.83 10.68 2.32
CA ALA A 326 -24.25 11.78 1.53
C ALA A 326 -24.08 13.07 2.36
N VAL A 327 -25.06 13.41 3.19
CA VAL A 327 -24.99 14.56 4.10
C VAL A 327 -23.94 14.35 5.20
N ASP A 328 -23.88 13.16 5.81
CA ASP A 328 -22.89 12.85 6.84
C ASP A 328 -21.46 12.89 6.28
N ILE A 329 -21.24 12.43 5.04
CA ILE A 329 -19.95 12.52 4.36
C ILE A 329 -19.57 13.99 4.08
N LEU A 330 -20.53 14.83 3.68
CA LEU A 330 -20.27 16.26 3.49
C LEU A 330 -19.83 16.92 4.80
N LYS A 331 -20.52 16.61 5.91
CA LYS A 331 -20.18 17.09 7.26
C LYS A 331 -18.79 16.65 7.68
N GLU A 332 -18.46 15.37 7.46
CA GLU A 332 -17.13 14.82 7.76
C GLU A 332 -16.02 15.60 7.05
N ARG A 333 -16.18 15.85 5.74
CA ARG A 333 -15.20 16.61 4.95
C ARG A 333 -15.08 18.07 5.39
N ARG A 334 -16.19 18.70 5.78
CA ARG A 334 -16.14 20.08 6.29
C ARG A 334 -15.42 20.17 7.62
N VAL A 335 -15.65 19.21 8.51
CA VAL A 335 -14.91 19.10 9.78
C VAL A 335 -13.42 18.88 9.52
N ASP A 336 -13.04 18.07 8.54
CA ASP A 336 -11.64 17.88 8.15
C ASP A 336 -10.98 19.17 7.66
N ARG A 337 -11.69 19.95 6.84
CA ARG A 337 -11.22 21.27 6.40
C ARG A 337 -11.04 22.22 7.59
N MET A 338 -12.02 22.28 8.50
CA MET A 338 -11.93 23.11 9.70
C MET A 338 -10.75 22.71 10.59
N ILE A 339 -10.47 21.41 10.74
CA ILE A 339 -9.30 20.92 11.49
C ILE A 339 -8.01 21.39 10.82
N LYS A 340 -7.91 21.27 9.49
CA LYS A 340 -6.73 21.68 8.71
C LYS A 340 -6.47 23.18 8.84
N ASP A 341 -7.52 24.00 8.72
CA ASP A 341 -7.45 25.45 8.87
C ASP A 341 -6.97 25.83 10.28
N ARG A 342 -7.53 25.20 11.32
CA ARG A 342 -7.12 25.43 12.72
C ARG A 342 -5.71 24.95 13.02
N GLN A 343 -5.26 23.85 12.40
CA GLN A 343 -3.87 23.39 12.48
C GLN A 343 -2.89 24.34 11.78
N GLU A 344 -3.32 25.03 10.74
CA GLU A 344 -2.51 26.05 10.06
C GLU A 344 -2.42 27.32 10.90
N GLU A 345 -3.53 27.78 11.47
CA GLU A 345 -3.56 28.90 12.43
C GLU A 345 -2.68 28.65 13.67
N LEU A 346 -2.63 27.39 14.13
CA LEU A 346 -1.78 26.94 15.25
C LEU A 346 -0.29 27.19 15.01
N LYS A 347 0.18 27.19 13.75
CA LYS A 347 1.59 27.43 13.41
C LYS A 347 2.02 28.88 13.65
N SER A 348 1.06 29.79 13.75
CA SER A 348 1.28 31.25 13.86
C SER A 348 0.72 31.87 15.15
N ALA A 349 0.17 31.06 16.07
CA ALA A 349 -0.55 31.56 17.25
C ALA A 349 0.34 31.78 18.48
N ASP A 350 0.02 32.79 19.29
CA ASP A 350 0.61 33.06 20.60
C ASP A 350 0.15 32.03 21.66
N ASP A 351 0.86 31.91 22.79
CA ASP A 351 0.62 30.89 23.84
C ASP A 351 -0.84 30.80 24.33
N LEU A 352 -1.55 31.92 24.44
CA LEU A 352 -2.97 31.96 24.85
C LEU A 352 -3.92 31.52 23.71
N GLY A 353 -3.59 31.86 22.46
CA GLY A 353 -4.33 31.43 21.27
C GLY A 353 -4.10 29.95 20.96
N MET A 354 -2.91 29.42 21.28
CA MET A 354 -2.58 28.01 21.10
C MET A 354 -3.50 27.11 21.93
N LEU A 355 -3.77 27.45 23.20
CA LEU A 355 -4.66 26.65 24.06
C LEU A 355 -6.10 26.63 23.55
N ALA A 356 -6.61 27.77 23.07
CA ALA A 356 -7.96 27.85 22.50
C ALA A 356 -8.08 27.03 21.20
N LEU A 357 -7.10 27.15 20.29
CA LEU A 357 -7.07 26.39 19.04
C LEU A 357 -6.96 24.87 19.28
N LEU A 358 -6.17 24.44 20.27
CA LEU A 358 -6.08 23.03 20.64
C LEU A 358 -7.42 22.49 21.18
N GLN A 359 -8.15 23.28 21.96
CA GLN A 359 -9.48 22.89 22.44
C GLN A 359 -10.49 22.78 21.29
N GLU A 360 -10.47 23.71 20.33
CA GLU A 360 -11.31 23.64 19.14
C GLU A 360 -10.99 22.43 18.26
N ILE A 361 -9.70 22.15 18.00
CA ILE A 361 -9.26 20.96 17.25
C ILE A 361 -9.73 19.68 17.95
N MET A 362 -9.68 19.64 19.28
CA MET A 362 -10.15 18.48 20.06
C MET A 362 -11.66 18.26 19.89
N HIS A 363 -12.48 19.31 19.99
CA HIS A 363 -13.92 19.22 19.74
C HIS A 363 -14.26 18.80 18.30
N LEU A 364 -13.56 19.35 17.31
CA LEU A 364 -13.73 18.96 15.91
C LEU A 364 -13.33 17.50 15.67
N THR A 365 -12.26 17.03 16.33
CA THR A 365 -11.82 15.63 16.26
C THR A 365 -12.84 14.68 16.89
N GLU A 366 -13.50 15.07 17.97
CA GLU A 366 -14.61 14.31 18.56
C GLU A 366 -15.83 14.26 17.63
N ALA A 367 -16.18 15.38 16.99
CA ALA A 367 -17.26 15.45 16.00
C ALA A 367 -16.97 14.53 14.80
N LYS A 368 -15.74 14.58 14.27
CA LYS A 368 -15.27 13.66 13.21
C LYS A 368 -15.43 12.20 13.63
N LYS A 369 -15.03 11.84 14.85
CA LYS A 369 -15.17 10.47 15.37
C LYS A 369 -16.62 10.00 15.44
N ARG A 370 -17.56 10.89 15.77
CA ARG A 370 -18.99 10.56 15.79
C ARG A 370 -19.53 10.33 14.38
N LEU A 371 -19.19 11.20 13.43
CA LEU A 371 -19.61 11.10 12.03
C LEU A 371 -19.04 9.85 11.35
N ALA A 372 -17.75 9.57 11.52
CA ALA A 372 -17.10 8.38 10.95
C ALA A 372 -17.68 7.07 11.51
N LYS A 373 -18.15 7.07 12.76
CA LYS A 373 -18.85 5.91 13.34
C LYS A 373 -20.21 5.66 12.68
N LYS A 374 -20.91 6.71 12.25
CA LYS A 374 -22.18 6.61 11.53
C LYS A 374 -21.98 6.13 10.08
N THR A 375 -20.98 6.65 9.39
CA THR A 375 -20.67 6.32 7.98
C THR A 375 -19.90 5.01 7.80
N GLY A 376 -19.51 4.34 8.90
CA GLY A 376 -18.76 3.08 8.86
C GLY A 376 -17.33 3.20 8.33
N ARG A 377 -16.79 4.41 8.22
CA ARG A 377 -15.43 4.66 7.71
C ARG A 377 -14.38 4.50 8.81
N VAL A 378 -13.27 3.86 8.46
CA VAL A 378 -12.12 3.72 9.37
C VAL A 378 -11.38 5.04 9.43
N ILE A 379 -11.38 5.67 10.61
CA ILE A 379 -10.57 6.85 10.89
C ILE A 379 -9.11 6.40 10.92
N VAL A 380 -8.35 6.75 9.88
CA VAL A 380 -6.88 6.60 9.91
C VAL A 380 -6.37 7.71 10.83
N GLY A 381 -5.88 7.30 12.00
CA GLY A 381 -5.37 8.18 13.05
C GLY A 381 -3.97 8.69 12.79
#